data_AF-A0A365QW41-F1
#
_entry.id   AF-A0A365QW41-F1
#
_cell.length_a   1.000
_cell.length_b   1.000
_cell.length_c   1.000
_cell.angle_alpha   90.00
_cell.angle_beta   90.00
_cell.angle_gamma   90.00
#
_symmetry.space_group_name_H-M   'P 1'
#
loop_
_entity.id
_entity.type
_entity.pdbx_description
1 polymer ?
#
loop_
_entity_poly.entity_id
_entity_poly.type
_entity_poly.pdbx_seq_one_letter_code
_entity_poly.pdbx_strand_id
1 'polypeptide(L)'
;MLTAHEFAVLFLVHHAPEQIQIDRDDVVALVEQQLIVMQRDDASGERRPVLTAGGLSVLKCVQRHDGGATDVTDLSDMNDA
;
A
#
# COMPACT_ATOMS: atom_id res chain seq x y z
N MET A 1 -2.04 -0.51 17.11
CA MET A 1 -0.70 -0.36 16.52
C MET A 1 -0.56 -1.43 15.47
N LEU A 2 -0.05 -1.10 14.28
CA LEU A 2 0.16 -2.09 13.22
C LEU A 2 1.32 -3.01 13.59
N THR A 3 1.10 -4.32 13.49
CA THR A 3 2.16 -5.32 13.49
C THR A 3 2.89 -5.30 12.15
N ALA A 4 4.09 -5.91 12.10
CA ALA A 4 4.84 -6.03 10.85
C ALA A 4 4.07 -6.81 9.78
N HIS A 5 3.25 -7.79 10.18
CA HIS A 5 2.44 -8.58 9.26
C HIS A 5 1.28 -7.76 8.70
N GLU A 6 0.56 -7.02 9.54
CA GLU A 6 -0.51 -6.12 9.10
C GLU A 6 0.02 -5.03 8.16
N PHE A 7 1.21 -4.49 8.43
CA PHE A 7 1.85 -3.54 7.53
C PHE A 7 2.21 -4.18 6.17
N ALA A 8 2.72 -5.41 6.15
CA ALA A 8 3.00 -6.13 4.91
C ALA A 8 1.73 -6.38 4.10
N VAL A 9 0.62 -6.72 4.76
CA VAL A 9 -0.70 -6.84 4.11
C VAL A 9 -1.15 -5.49 3.56
N LEU A 10 -1.04 -4.40 4.32
CA LEU A 10 -1.38 -3.06 3.84
C LEU A 10 -0.57 -2.64 2.61
N PHE A 11 0.72 -2.97 2.59
CA PHE A 11 1.59 -2.75 1.43
C PHE A 11 1.14 -3.59 0.23
N LEU A 12 0.80 -4.86 0.45
CA LEU A 12 0.35 -5.77 -0.60
C LEU A 12 -1.03 -5.36 -1.16
N VAL A 13 -1.93 -4.81 -0.34
CA VAL A 13 -3.20 -4.21 -0.81
C VAL A 13 -2.95 -3.08 -1.81
N HIS A 14 -1.85 -2.32 -1.66
CA HIS A 14 -1.52 -1.24 -2.58
C HIS A 14 -0.95 -1.73 -3.92
N HIS A 15 -0.18 -2.82 -3.91
CA HIS A 15 0.60 -3.27 -5.06
C HIS A 15 0.04 -4.50 -5.78
N ALA A 16 -0.67 -5.38 -5.07
CA ALA A 16 -1.25 -6.62 -5.59
C ALA A 16 -2.53 -7.02 -4.81
N PRO A 17 -3.60 -6.19 -4.85
CA PRO A 17 -4.84 -6.43 -4.11
C PRO A 17 -5.52 -7.76 -4.49
N GLU A 18 -5.30 -8.29 -5.69
CA GLU A 18 -5.81 -9.57 -6.16
C GLU A 18 -5.18 -10.79 -5.48
N GLN A 19 -4.04 -10.62 -4.80
CA GLN A 19 -3.36 -11.71 -4.08
C GLN A 19 -3.78 -11.79 -2.61
N ILE A 20 -4.62 -10.87 -2.15
CA ILE A 20 -5.03 -10.79 -0.76
C ILE A 20 -6.16 -11.77 -0.45
N GLN A 21 -5.92 -12.63 0.52
CA GLN A 21 -6.96 -13.47 1.11
C GLN A 21 -7.80 -12.62 2.07
N ILE A 22 -9.07 -12.38 1.72
CA ILE A 22 -9.96 -11.44 2.42
C ILE A 22 -10.42 -11.91 3.81
N ASP A 23 -10.35 -13.21 4.10
CA ASP A 23 -10.85 -13.81 5.36
C ASP A 23 -9.76 -13.93 6.45
N ARG A 24 -8.66 -13.20 6.29
CA ARG A 24 -7.55 -13.18 7.25
C ARG A 24 -7.80 -12.15 8.35
N ASP A 25 -7.44 -12.49 9.59
CA ASP A 25 -7.57 -11.59 10.74
C ASP A 25 -6.84 -10.26 10.52
N ASP A 26 -5.70 -10.28 9.82
CA ASP A 26 -4.95 -9.08 9.47
C ASP A 26 -5.77 -8.11 8.60
N VAL A 27 -6.53 -8.65 7.65
CA VAL A 27 -7.39 -7.86 6.77
C VAL A 27 -8.57 -7.29 7.54
N VAL A 28 -9.14 -8.07 8.46
CA VAL A 28 -10.18 -7.59 9.38
C VAL A 28 -9.66 -6.43 10.22
N ALA A 29 -8.48 -6.57 10.83
CA ALA A 29 -7.86 -5.53 11.64
C ALA A 29 -7.58 -4.24 10.83
N LEU A 30 -7.16 -4.35 9.57
CA LEU A 30 -6.94 -3.20 8.69
C LEU A 30 -8.24 -2.49 8.31
N VAL A 31 -9.35 -3.22 8.16
CA VAL A 31 -10.70 -2.66 7.94
C VAL A 31 -11.20 -1.96 9.20
N GLU A 32 -11.04 -2.58 10.37
CA GLU A 32 -11.41 -1.99 11.66
C GLU A 32 -10.64 -0.68 11.94
N GLN A 33 -9.37 -0.63 11.53
CA GLN A 33 -8.53 0.56 11.61
C GLN A 33 -8.78 1.58 10.47
N GLN A 34 -9.73 1.30 9.57
CA GLN A 34 -10.09 2.17 8.44
C GLN A 34 -8.93 2.46 7.47
N LEU A 35 -7.95 1.57 7.40
CA LEU A 35 -6.79 1.70 6.51
C LEU A 35 -7.08 1.10 5.12
N ILE A 36 -8.02 0.16 5.05
CA ILE A 36 -8.54 -0.43 3.82
C ILE A 36 -10.06 -0.52 3.88
N VAL A 37 -10.69 -0.66 2.71
CA VAL A 37 -12.12 -0.96 2.56
C VAL A 37 -12.31 -2.12 1.60
N MET A 38 -13.38 -2.88 1.76
CA MET A 38 -13.75 -3.92 0.81
C MET A 38 -14.61 -3.33 -0.30
N GLN A 39 -14.06 -3.23 -1.50
CA GLN A 39 -14.81 -2.83 -2.68
C GLN A 39 -15.18 -4.06 -3.49
N ARG A 40 -16.37 -4.05 -4.09
CA ARG A 40 -16.74 -5.07 -5.05
C ARG A 40 -16.20 -4.66 -6.41
N ASP A 41 -15.50 -5.57 -7.07
CA ASP A 41 -15.12 -5.40 -8.46
C ASP A 41 -16.36 -5.66 -9.33
N ASP A 42 -16.76 -4.67 -10.12
CA ASP A 42 -17.95 -4.74 -10.97
C ASP A 42 -17.78 -5.73 -12.13
N ALA A 43 -16.53 -6.02 -12.53
CA ALA A 43 -16.25 -6.94 -13.63
C ALA A 43 -16.23 -8.41 -13.19
N SER A 44 -15.64 -8.72 -12.05
CA SER A 44 -15.52 -10.09 -11.53
C SER A 44 -16.59 -10.46 -10.50
N GLY A 45 -17.25 -9.47 -9.89
CA GLY A 45 -18.17 -9.65 -8.78
C GLY A 45 -17.48 -10.01 -7.45
N GLU A 46 -16.15 -10.10 -7.44
CA GLU A 46 -15.33 -10.42 -6.28
C GLU A 46 -15.18 -9.21 -5.35
N ARG A 47 -14.97 -9.48 -4.05
CA ARG A 47 -14.61 -8.42 -3.09
C ARG A 47 -13.10 -8.31 -3.03
N ARG A 48 -12.59 -7.10 -3.23
CA ARG A 48 -11.16 -6.80 -3.16
C ARG A 48 -10.90 -5.71 -2.13
N PRO A 49 -9.81 -5.82 -1.35
CA PRO A 49 -9.40 -4.75 -0.47
C PRO A 49 -8.85 -3.58 -1.30
N VAL A 50 -9.24 -2.37 -0.91
CA VAL A 50 -8.79 -1.11 -1.52
C VAL A 50 -8.25 -0.21 -0.42
N LEU A 51 -7.12 0.43 -0.70
CA LEU A 51 -6.47 1.33 0.24
C LEU A 51 -7.32 2.58 0.48
N THR A 52 -7.45 3.00 1.75
CA THR A 52 -8.02 4.32 2.06
C THR A 52 -6.94 5.40 1.97
N ALA A 53 -7.36 6.67 2.01
CA ALA A 53 -6.42 7.79 2.14
C ALA A 53 -5.58 7.69 3.43
N GLY A 54 -6.14 7.13 4.51
CA GLY A 54 -5.43 6.83 5.76
C GLY A 54 -4.37 5.76 5.57
N GLY A 55 -4.73 4.63 4.95
CA GLY A 55 -3.78 3.55 4.61
C GLY A 55 -2.62 4.05 3.74
N LEU A 56 -2.92 4.86 2.71
CA LEU A 56 -1.89 5.46 1.86
C LEU A 56 -0.94 6.38 2.63
N SER A 57 -1.47 7.16 3.57
CA SER A 57 -0.67 8.05 4.39
C SER A 57 0.28 7.29 5.30
N VAL A 58 -0.16 6.16 5.87
CA VAL A 58 0.69 5.26 6.66
C VAL A 58 1.85 4.72 5.83
N LEU A 59 1.58 4.18 4.62
CA LEU A 59 2.63 3.70 3.73
C LEU A 59 3.65 4.79 3.39
N LYS A 60 3.17 6.01 3.08
CA LYS A 60 4.03 7.17 2.77
C LYS A 60 4.84 7.67 3.97
N CYS A 61 4.38 7.49 5.20
CA CYS A 61 5.14 7.86 6.40
C CYS A 61 6.35 6.93 6.59
N VAL A 62 6.17 5.63 6.37
CA VAL A 62 7.26 4.64 6.50
C VAL A 62 8.29 4.79 5.39
N GLN A 63 7.87 4.97 4.13
CA GLN A 63 8.79 5.23 3.01
C GLN A 63 9.64 6.49 3.19
N ARG A 64 9.12 7.52 3.88
CA ARG A 64 9.90 8.71 4.23
C ARG A 64 10.93 8.46 5.33
N HIS A 65 10.72 7.47 6.19
CA HIS A 65 11.68 7.07 7.22
C HIS A 65 12.75 6.10 6.70
N ASP A 66 12.43 5.30 5.68
CA ASP A 66 13.41 4.46 4.96
C ASP A 66 14.15 5.24 3.86
N GLY A 67 13.66 6.42 3.49
CA GLY A 67 14.14 7.28 2.41
C GLY A 67 15.25 8.26 2.82
N GLY A 68 16.40 7.74 3.24
CA GLY A 68 17.66 8.38 2.87
C GLY A 68 18.04 7.93 1.46
N ALA A 69 18.00 8.84 0.49
CA ALA A 69 18.46 8.68 -0.90
C ALA A 69 17.63 7.76 -1.82
N THR A 70 16.60 8.34 -2.43
CA THR A 70 16.44 8.21 -3.89
C THR A 70 16.51 9.59 -4.51
N ASP A 71 17.71 10.18 -4.44
CA ASP A 71 18.11 11.24 -5.35
C ASP A 71 18.28 10.62 -6.74
N VAL A 72 17.18 10.61 -7.50
CA VAL A 72 17.21 10.38 -8.95
C VAL A 72 16.77 11.68 -9.61
N THR A 73 17.53 12.76 -9.38
CA THR A 73 17.46 13.97 -10.20
C THR A 73 18.84 14.57 -10.44
N ASP A 74 19.82 13.78 -10.88
CA ASP A 74 21.03 14.35 -11.49
C ASP A 74 21.66 13.36 -12.47
N LEU A 75 21.13 13.29 -13.69
CA LEU A 75 21.87 12.77 -14.85
C LEU A 75 21.12 13.17 -16.12
N SER A 76 21.02 14.47 -16.38
CA SER A 76 20.55 14.97 -17.69
C SER A 76 21.38 16.13 -18.23
N ASP A 77 22.56 16.38 -17.66
CA ASP A 77 23.46 17.45 -18.12
C ASP A 77 24.86 16.91 -18.41
N MET A 78 24.99 16.10 -19.47
CA MET A 78 26.28 15.80 -20.08
C MET A 78 26.06 15.26 -21.51
N ASN A 79 25.50 16.11 -22.38
CA ASN A 79 25.64 15.92 -23.81
C ASN A 79 25.73 17.27 -24.52
N ASP A 80 26.80 18.01 -24.21
CA ASP A 80 27.28 19.08 -25.09
C ASP A 80 28.81 19.19 -24.98
N ALA A 81 29.52 18.60 -25.95
CA ALA A 81 30.85 18.98 -26.47
C ALA A 81 31.38 17.89 -27.43
#